data_AF-A0A0T6B721-F1
#
_entry.id   AF-A0A0T6B721-F1
#
_cell.length_a   1.000
_cell.length_b   1.000
_cell.length_c   1.000
_cell.angle_alpha   90.00
_cell.angle_beta   90.00
_cell.angle_gamma   90.00
#
_symmetry.space_group_name_H-M   'P 1'
#
loop_
_entity.id
_entity.type
_entity.pdbx_description
1 polymer ?
#
loop_
_entity_poly.entity_id
_entity_poly.type
_entity_poly.pdbx_seq_one_letter_code
_entity_poly.pdbx_strand_id
1 'polypeptide(L)'
;MCSLKYWQTAFKSHTKEKTGILKAERLRDALLEVGFQLSSDVLAILILRYMRKDGTLRFGDFVSAILHLTVSFSIFESKDPLQNGSVKLSLAEWLKSSLTC
;
A
#
# COMPACT_ATOMS: atom_id res chain seq x y z
N MET A 1 -11.07 0.44 -11.65
CA MET A 1 -10.96 1.53 -10.67
C MET A 1 -9.52 1.63 -10.16
N CYS A 2 -8.57 2.09 -11.00
CA CYS A 2 -7.17 2.36 -10.61
C CYS A 2 -6.60 3.37 -11.60
N SER A 3 -7.00 4.64 -11.49
CA SER A 3 -6.40 5.70 -12.30
C SER A 3 -5.52 6.57 -11.41
N LEU A 4 -4.39 7.05 -11.95
CA LEU A 4 -3.51 7.96 -11.23
C LEU A 4 -4.27 9.21 -10.73
N LYS A 5 -5.29 9.65 -11.49
CA LYS A 5 -6.18 10.74 -11.12
C LYS A 5 -6.99 10.42 -9.85
N TYR A 6 -7.49 9.19 -9.71
CA TYR A 6 -8.19 8.77 -8.51
C TYR A 6 -7.27 8.79 -7.27
N TRP A 7 -6.09 8.18 -7.39
CA TRP A 7 -5.11 8.19 -6.29
C TRP A 7 -4.64 9.60 -5.94
N GLN A 8 -4.54 10.50 -6.93
CA GLN A 8 -4.21 11.89 -6.69
C GLN A 8 -5.32 12.61 -5.93
N THR A 9 -6.59 12.36 -6.25
CA THR A 9 -7.74 12.91 -5.53
C THR A 9 -7.74 12.42 -4.08
N ALA A 10 -7.58 11.11 -3.84
CA ALA A 10 -7.50 10.56 -2.49
C ALA A 10 -6.28 11.10 -1.73
N PHE A 11 -5.12 11.21 -2.36
CA PHE A 11 -3.96 11.82 -1.70
C PHE A 11 -4.26 13.28 -1.31
N LYS A 12 -4.91 14.06 -2.18
CA LYS A 12 -5.28 15.45 -1.88
C LYS A 12 -6.32 15.57 -0.78
N SER A 13 -7.32 14.67 -0.70
CA SER A 13 -8.34 14.71 0.37
C SER A 13 -7.73 14.51 1.76
N HIS A 14 -6.61 13.77 1.85
CA HIS A 14 -5.90 13.49 3.10
C HIS A 14 -4.67 14.36 3.39
N THR A 15 -4.32 15.29 2.49
CA THR A 15 -3.22 16.25 2.69
C THR A 15 -3.76 17.65 2.98
N LYS A 16 -3.15 18.36 3.94
CA LYS A 16 -3.52 19.77 4.20
C LYS A 16 -3.14 20.65 3.02
N GLU A 17 -4.05 21.53 2.61
CA GLU A 17 -4.11 22.31 1.34
C GLU A 17 -2.88 23.16 0.93
N LYS A 18 -1.74 23.08 1.63
CA LYS A 18 -0.54 23.85 1.28
C LYS A 18 0.77 23.06 1.27
N THR A 19 0.77 21.81 1.76
CA THR A 19 2.03 21.06 1.95
C THR A 19 2.25 19.95 0.94
N GLY A 20 1.19 19.41 0.32
CA GLY A 20 1.30 18.27 -0.60
C GLY A 20 1.95 17.03 0.04
N ILE A 21 1.81 16.90 1.37
CA ILE A 21 2.45 15.89 2.20
C ILE A 21 1.39 15.16 3.01
N LEU A 22 1.44 13.83 2.95
CA LEU A 22 0.66 12.95 3.80
C LEU A 22 1.48 12.59 5.04
N LYS A 23 0.85 12.70 6.21
CA LYS A 23 1.46 12.33 7.49
C LYS A 23 1.10 10.89 7.87
N ALA A 24 1.89 10.28 8.75
CA ALA A 24 1.71 8.91 9.22
C ALA A 24 0.30 8.63 9.75
N GLU A 25 -0.26 9.55 10.53
CA GLU A 25 -1.60 9.41 11.11
C GLU A 25 -2.73 9.36 10.08
N ARG A 26 -2.49 9.84 8.84
CA ARG A 26 -3.48 9.85 7.75
C ARG A 26 -3.30 8.71 6.74
N LEU A 27 -2.20 7.96 6.82
CA LEU A 27 -1.90 6.93 5.84
C LEU A 27 -2.96 5.83 5.83
N ARG A 28 -3.47 5.44 7.01
CA ARG A 28 -4.54 4.44 7.13
C ARG A 28 -5.79 4.86 6.36
N ASP A 29 -6.27 6.07 6.60
CA ASP A 29 -7.50 6.58 6.00
C ASP A 29 -7.33 6.76 4.48
N ALA A 30 -6.17 7.25 4.04
CA ALA A 30 -5.85 7.40 2.62
C ALA A 30 -5.79 6.05 1.89
N LEU A 31 -5.21 5.01 2.51
CA LEU A 31 -5.16 3.66 1.95
C LEU A 31 -6.55 3.01 1.93
N LEU A 32 -7.37 3.24 2.96
CA LEU A 32 -8.75 2.76 3.01
C LEU A 32 -9.60 3.37 1.89
N GLU A 33 -9.46 4.68 1.63
CA GLU A 33 -10.17 5.35 0.53
C GLU A 33 -9.83 4.75 -0.84
N VAL A 34 -8.59 4.29 -1.04
CA VAL A 34 -8.19 3.62 -2.30
C VAL A 34 -8.41 2.10 -2.29
N GLY A 35 -9.02 1.55 -1.24
CA GLY A 35 -9.49 0.17 -1.19
C GLY A 35 -8.64 -0.82 -0.39
N PHE A 36 -7.62 -0.36 0.35
CA PHE A 36 -6.78 -1.23 1.17
C PHE A 36 -7.16 -1.13 2.65
N GLN A 37 -7.65 -2.23 3.21
CA GLN A 37 -7.84 -2.41 4.64
C GLN A 37 -6.69 -3.24 5.21
N LEU A 38 -5.80 -2.60 5.97
CA LEU A 38 -4.57 -3.21 6.47
C LEU A 38 -4.52 -3.25 8.00
N SER A 39 -3.87 -4.28 8.55
CA SER A 39 -3.55 -4.33 9.98
C SER A 39 -2.55 -3.24 10.37
N SER A 40 -2.46 -2.93 11.67
CA SER A 40 -1.49 -1.96 12.18
C SER A 40 -0.04 -2.36 11.90
N ASP A 41 0.26 -3.66 11.90
CA ASP A 41 1.61 -4.16 11.66
C ASP A 41 2.05 -3.94 10.20
N VAL A 42 1.15 -4.23 9.25
CA VAL A 42 1.41 -3.95 7.83
C VAL A 42 1.54 -2.45 7.58
N LEU A 43 0.69 -1.64 8.22
CA LEU A 43 0.78 -0.18 8.11
C LEU A 43 2.13 0.34 8.63
N ALA A 44 2.63 -0.19 9.76
CA ALA A 44 3.93 0.18 10.30
C ALA A 44 5.09 -0.13 9.32
N ILE A 45 5.02 -1.28 8.63
CA ILE A 45 6.01 -1.62 7.58
C ILE A 45 5.94 -0.64 6.41
N LEU A 46 4.74 -0.25 5.96
CA LEU A 46 4.59 0.75 4.90
C LEU A 46 5.14 2.12 5.30
N ILE A 47 4.92 2.54 6.55
CA ILE A 47 5.51 3.76 7.11
C ILE A 47 7.04 3.69 7.02
N LEU A 48 7.64 2.61 7.52
CA LEU A 48 9.10 2.44 7.51
C LEU A 48 9.69 2.39 6.09
N ARG A 49 8.95 1.83 5.12
CA ARG A 49 9.44 1.65 3.75
C ARG A 49 9.26 2.89 2.86
N TYR A 50 8.14 3.61 2.99
CA TYR A 50 7.76 4.67 2.06
C TYR A 50 7.78 6.08 2.66
N MET A 51 7.81 6.24 3.99
CA MET A 51 7.99 7.56 4.58
C MET A 51 9.44 8.01 4.53
N ARG A 52 9.62 9.29 4.24
CA ARG A 52 10.92 9.95 4.35
C ARG A 52 11.29 10.15 5.82
N LYS A 53 12.58 10.41 6.05
CA LYS A 53 13.14 10.69 7.38
C LYS A 53 12.53 11.89 8.09
N ASP A 54 11.91 12.81 7.36
CA ASP A 54 11.19 13.97 7.89
C ASP A 54 9.74 13.63 8.32
N GLY A 55 9.35 12.35 8.29
CA GLY A 55 8.01 11.89 8.67
C GLY A 55 6.94 12.17 7.60
N THR A 56 7.36 12.48 6.37
CA THR A 56 6.46 12.86 5.29
C THR A 56 6.38 11.81 4.19
N LEU A 57 5.19 11.66 3.61
CA LEU A 57 4.93 10.82 2.45
C LEU A 57 4.42 11.71 1.31
N ARG A 58 5.13 11.74 0.18
CA ARG A 58 4.71 12.53 -1.00
C ARG A 58 3.93 11.63 -1.95
N PHE A 59 3.24 12.25 -2.89
CA PHE A 59 2.36 11.54 -3.82
C PHE A 59 3.05 10.37 -4.55
N GLY A 60 4.31 10.53 -4.99
CA GLY A 60 5.06 9.44 -5.62
C GLY A 60 5.23 8.22 -4.71
N ASP A 61 5.56 8.44 -3.44
CA ASP A 61 5.74 7.36 -2.45
C ASP A 61 4.38 6.67 -2.15
N PHE A 62 3.28 7.43 -2.14
CA PHE A 62 1.93 6.91 -1.98
C PHE A 62 1.54 5.97 -3.13
N VAL A 63 1.82 6.40 -4.36
CA VAL A 63 1.60 5.58 -5.56
C VAL A 63 2.46 4.32 -5.53
N SER A 64 3.73 4.42 -5.13
CA SER A 64 4.60 3.26 -4.98
C SER A 64 4.07 2.26 -3.94
N ALA A 65 3.55 2.72 -2.81
CA ALA A 65 2.92 1.86 -1.81
C ALA A 65 1.67 1.16 -2.36
N ILE A 66 0.79 1.89 -3.05
CA ILE A 66 -0.41 1.33 -3.68
C ILE A 66 -0.06 0.26 -4.73
N LEU A 67 0.94 0.52 -5.57
CA LEU A 67 1.37 -0.44 -6.60
C LEU A 67 1.93 -1.73 -5.97
N HIS A 68 2.79 -1.60 -4.95
CA HIS A 68 3.33 -2.73 -4.21
C HIS A 68 2.21 -3.57 -3.55
N LEU A 69 1.23 -2.90 -2.92
CA LEU A 69 0.07 -3.58 -2.34
C LEU A 69 -0.76 -4.26 -3.42
N THR A 70 -1.04 -3.60 -4.54
CA THR A 70 -1.82 -4.17 -5.66
C THR A 70 -1.19 -5.48 -6.16
N VAL A 71 0.12 -5.48 -6.37
CA VAL A 71 0.86 -6.68 -6.79
C VAL A 71 0.83 -7.76 -5.71
N SER A 72 1.06 -7.40 -4.45
CA SER A 72 1.08 -8.34 -3.33
C SER A 72 -0.26 -9.04 -3.12
N PHE A 73 -1.35 -8.28 -3.13
CA PHE A 73 -2.72 -8.82 -3.03
C PHE A 73 -3.04 -9.70 -4.24
N SER A 74 -2.74 -9.26 -5.46
CA SER A 74 -2.97 -10.05 -6.67
C SER A 74 -2.21 -11.39 -6.65
N ILE A 75 -0.95 -11.40 -6.20
CA ILE A 75 -0.17 -12.63 -6.04
C ILE A 75 -0.80 -13.55 -5.00
N PHE A 76 -1.27 -13.00 -3.87
CA PHE A 76 -1.91 -13.80 -2.82
C PHE A 76 -3.24 -14.41 -3.29
N GLU A 77 -4.12 -13.57 -3.85
CA GLU A 77 -5.44 -13.99 -4.37
C GLU A 77 -5.32 -15.04 -5.47
N SER A 78 -4.31 -14.93 -6.35
CA SER A 78 -4.05 -15.95 -7.38
C SER A 78 -3.72 -17.34 -6.81
N LYS A 79 -3.22 -17.39 -5.57
CA LYS A 79 -2.86 -18.61 -4.87
C LYS A 79 -3.88 -19.04 -3.81
N ASP A 80 -4.88 -18.21 -3.52
CA ASP A 80 -5.99 -18.50 -2.60
C ASP A 80 -7.36 -18.37 -3.29
N PRO A 81 -7.64 -19.19 -4.33
CA PRO A 81 -8.88 -19.07 -5.10
C PRO A 81 -10.15 -19.36 -4.27
N LEU A 82 -10.00 -20.03 -3.12
CA LEU A 82 -11.08 -20.36 -2.21
C LEU A 82 -11.23 -19.35 -1.06
N GLN A 83 -10.39 -18.30 -1.01
CA GLN A 83 -10.41 -17.26 0.02
C GLN A 83 -10.30 -17.81 1.45
N ASN A 84 -9.41 -18.78 1.67
CA ASN A 84 -9.15 -19.35 2.99
C ASN A 84 -8.36 -18.39 3.91
N GLY A 85 -7.75 -17.33 3.34
CA GLY A 85 -6.92 -16.38 4.08
C GLY A 85 -5.51 -16.91 4.39
N SER A 86 -5.11 -18.04 3.79
CA SER A 86 -3.75 -18.58 3.93
C SER A 86 -3.32 -19.36 2.69
N VAL A 87 -2.03 -19.33 2.38
CA VAL A 87 -1.43 -20.04 1.23
C VAL A 87 -0.21 -20.83 1.67
N LYS A 88 0.05 -21.96 1.02
CA LYS A 88 1.31 -22.72 1.16
C LYS A 88 2.21 -22.39 -0.02
N LEU A 89 3.47 -22.07 0.28
CA LEU A 89 4.48 -21.70 -0.71
C LEU A 89 5.75 -22.51 -0.46
N SER A 90 6.38 -22.97 -1.53
CA SER A 90 7.79 -23.37 -1.48
C SER A 90 8.69 -22.15 -1.23
N LEU A 91 9.93 -22.40 -0.79
CA LEU A 91 10.92 -21.32 -0.61
C LEU A 91 11.11 -20.50 -1.89
N ALA A 92 11.18 -21.15 -3.06
CA ALA A 92 11.35 -20.48 -4.33
C ALA A 92 10.17 -19.56 -4.68
N GLU A 93 8.93 -20.01 -4.43
CA GLU A 93 7.74 -19.20 -4.65
C GLU A 93 7.63 -18.04 -3.67
N TRP A 94 8.02 -18.25 -2.41
CA TRP A 94 8.10 -17.20 -1.40
C TRP A 94 9.09 -16.12 -1.82
N LEU A 95 10.32 -16.50 -2.15
CA LEU A 95 11.35 -15.56 -2.59
C LEU A 95 10.90 -14.80 -3.83
N LYS A 96 10.37 -15.49 -4.85
CA LYS A 96 9.84 -14.85 -6.06
C LYS A 96 8.75 -13.83 -5.73
N SER A 97 7.80 -14.19 -4.87
CA SER A 97 6.70 -13.30 -4.48
C SER A 97 7.24 -12.07 -3.73
N SER A 98 8.14 -12.27 -2.75
CA SER A 98 8.69 -11.18 -1.93
C SER A 98 9.57 -10.18 -2.68
N LEU A 99 10.23 -10.63 -3.76
CA LEU A 99 11.15 -9.79 -4.55
C LEU A 99 10.48 -9.12 -5.75
N THR A 100 9.32 -9.62 -6.18
CA THR A 100 8.53 -9.01 -7.26
C THR A 100 7.71 -7.82 -6.74
N CYS A 101 7.42 -7.80 -5.44
CA CYS A 101 6.70 -6.74 -4.77
C CYS A 101 7.60 -5.54 -4.44
#